data_AF-A0A7T4YJX3-F1
#
_entry.id   AF-A0A7T4YJX3-F1
#
_cell.length_a   1.000
_cell.length_b   1.000
_cell.length_c   1.000
_cell.angle_alpha   90.00
_cell.angle_beta   90.00
_cell.angle_gamma   90.00
#
_symmetry.space_group_name_H-M   'P 1'
#
loop_
_entity.id
_entity.type
_entity.pdbx_description
1 polymer ?
#
loop_
_entity_poly.entity_id
_entity_poly.type
_entity_poly.pdbx_seq_one_letter_code
_entity_poly.pdbx_strand_id
1 'polypeptide(L)'
;MSKQKIKSLKPPAFCWDCQYNIAYLTDNRCPECGRVFDPNRKTSYLTNLINPKHPSFNILFIVFCTIATLVVMVPYLNVLNIVLLFATIIATVAAFMDDDHSYRTTSIFALIYNLMLTILALFILYKLSSL
;
A
#
# COMPACT_ATOMS: atom_id res chain seq x y z
N MET A 1 -23.27 29.75 38.33
CA MET A 1 -22.94 28.32 38.19
C MET A 1 -21.44 28.20 37.94
N SER A 2 -20.68 27.67 38.90
CA SER A 2 -19.22 27.57 38.83
C SER A 2 -18.82 26.42 37.90
N LYS A 3 -18.14 26.73 36.78
CA LYS A 3 -17.51 25.72 35.93
C LYS A 3 -16.29 25.17 36.68
N GLN A 4 -16.47 24.09 37.43
CA GLN A 4 -15.34 23.35 37.98
C GLN A 4 -14.47 22.87 36.82
N LYS A 5 -13.23 23.36 36.76
CA LYS A 5 -12.23 22.94 35.79
C LYS A 5 -11.82 21.50 36.13
N ILE A 6 -12.48 20.55 35.48
CA ILE A 6 -12.23 19.12 35.68
C ILE A 6 -10.82 18.77 35.17
N LYS A 7 -10.09 18.01 35.98
CA LYS A 7 -8.78 17.48 35.62
C LYS A 7 -8.99 16.35 34.61
N SER A 8 -8.45 16.51 33.40
CA SER A 8 -8.51 15.47 32.38
C SER A 8 -7.91 14.16 32.89
N LEU A 9 -8.55 13.04 32.57
CA LEU A 9 -8.07 11.71 32.95
C LEU A 9 -6.86 11.34 32.09
N LYS A 10 -5.95 10.53 32.64
CA LYS A 10 -4.84 9.98 31.86
C LYS A 10 -5.38 8.83 31.01
N PRO A 11 -5.14 8.80 29.68
CA PRO A 11 -5.49 7.64 28.85
C PRO A 11 -4.71 6.39 29.30
N PRO A 12 -5.28 5.18 29.16
CA PRO A 12 -6.67 4.87 28.74
C PRO A 12 -7.71 5.06 29.86
N ALA A 13 -8.86 5.67 29.52
CA ALA A 13 -10.03 5.77 30.41
C ALA A 13 -11.33 5.68 29.60
N PHE A 14 -12.20 4.74 29.94
CA PHE A 14 -13.44 4.44 29.23
C PHE A 14 -14.65 4.48 30.15
N CYS A 15 -15.81 4.85 29.62
CA CYS A 15 -17.07 4.76 30.35
C CYS A 15 -17.35 3.30 30.70
N TRP A 16 -17.75 3.05 31.94
CA TRP A 16 -18.06 1.69 32.40
C TRP A 16 -19.28 1.07 31.69
N ASP A 17 -20.18 1.90 31.17
CA ASP A 17 -21.45 1.44 30.59
C ASP A 17 -21.34 1.23 29.07
N CYS A 18 -21.01 2.29 28.33
CA CYS A 18 -20.94 2.25 26.87
C CYS A 18 -19.53 2.11 26.29
N GLN A 19 -18.50 1.97 27.14
CA GLN A 19 -17.09 1.86 26.74
C GLN A 19 -16.55 3.05 25.92
N TYR A 20 -17.28 4.17 25.87
CA TYR A 20 -16.82 5.38 25.20
C TYR A 20 -15.54 5.92 25.84
N ASN A 21 -14.59 6.42 25.04
CA ASN A 21 -13.34 6.98 25.53
C ASN A 21 -13.59 8.32 26.23
N ILE A 22 -13.44 8.35 27.54
CA ILE A 22 -13.66 9.54 28.38
C ILE A 22 -12.36 10.21 28.83
N ALA A 23 -11.20 9.73 28.36
CA ALA A 23 -9.90 10.25 28.80
C ALA A 23 -9.72 11.75 28.52
N TYR A 24 -10.32 12.25 27.45
CA TYR A 24 -10.14 13.63 26.96
C TYR A 24 -11.33 14.54 27.25
N LEU A 25 -12.34 14.06 27.98
CA LEU A 25 -13.52 14.87 28.28
C LEU A 25 -13.23 15.92 29.35
N THR A 26 -13.77 17.12 29.14
CA THR A 26 -13.76 18.22 30.12
C THR A 26 -14.95 18.15 31.08
N ASP A 27 -15.93 17.28 30.80
CA ASP A 27 -17.14 17.10 31.60
C ASP A 27 -17.14 15.73 32.29
N ASN A 28 -17.69 15.68 33.49
CA ASN A 28 -17.79 14.45 34.32
C ASN A 28 -18.96 13.54 33.88
N ARG A 29 -19.41 13.65 32.63
CA ARG A 29 -20.55 12.91 32.11
C ARG A 29 -20.21 12.35 30.74
N CYS A 30 -20.54 11.09 30.52
CA CYS A 30 -20.37 10.47 29.21
C CYS A 30 -21.37 11.08 28.21
N PRO A 31 -20.93 11.54 27.03
CA PRO A 31 -21.81 12.11 26.02
C PRO A 31 -22.76 11.07 25.41
N GLU A 32 -22.36 9.80 25.39
CA GLU A 32 -23.14 8.72 24.77
C GLU A 32 -24.28 8.23 25.67
N CYS A 33 -23.97 7.85 26.92
CA CYS A 33 -24.96 7.25 27.82
C CYS A 33 -25.43 8.18 28.95
N GLY A 34 -24.88 9.39 29.05
CA GLY A 34 -25.24 10.34 30.10
C GLY A 34 -24.78 9.93 31.51
N ARG A 35 -24.04 8.83 31.67
CA ARG A 35 -23.53 8.37 32.95
C ARG A 35 -22.50 9.32 33.51
N VAL A 36 -22.65 9.68 34.78
CA VAL A 36 -21.69 10.52 35.51
C VAL A 36 -20.52 9.66 35.97
N PHE A 37 -19.31 10.17 35.80
CA PHE A 37 -18.07 9.56 36.30
C PHE A 37 -17.28 10.57 37.15
N ASP A 38 -16.46 10.09 38.05
CA ASP A 38 -15.64 10.93 38.92
C ASP A 38 -14.15 10.74 38.56
N PRO A 39 -13.48 11.78 38.02
CA PRO A 39 -12.07 11.71 37.62
C PRO A 39 -11.15 11.34 38.80
N ASN A 40 -11.53 11.66 40.03
CA ASN A 40 -10.75 11.36 41.23
C ASN A 40 -10.95 9.93 41.73
N ARG A 41 -11.99 9.24 41.26
CA ARG A 41 -12.34 7.89 41.68
C ARG A 41 -12.14 6.89 40.54
N LYS A 42 -11.00 6.19 40.57
CA LYS A 42 -10.62 5.17 39.57
C LYS A 42 -11.65 4.06 39.36
N THR A 43 -12.51 3.78 40.35
CA THR A 43 -13.58 2.77 40.22
C THR A 43 -14.80 3.25 39.43
N SER A 44 -14.85 4.53 39.04
CA SER A 44 -15.98 5.10 38.29
C SER A 44 -15.82 5.00 36.77
N TYR A 45 -14.63 4.60 36.30
CA TYR A 45 -14.28 4.44 34.90
C TYR A 45 -13.40 3.20 34.68
N LEU A 46 -13.38 2.69 33.46
CA LEU A 46 -12.61 1.52 33.09
C LEU A 46 -11.24 1.97 32.54
N THR A 47 -10.15 1.63 33.21
CA THR A 47 -8.79 1.92 32.70
C THR A 47 -8.19 0.76 31.92
N ASN A 48 -8.75 -0.44 32.07
CA ASN A 48 -8.22 -1.65 31.47
C ASN A 48 -9.26 -2.21 30.51
N LEU A 49 -9.53 -1.50 29.40
CA LEU A 49 -10.00 -2.26 28.24
C LEU A 49 -8.83 -3.17 27.86
N ILE A 50 -9.12 -4.47 27.84
CA ILE A 50 -8.21 -5.51 27.38
C ILE A 50 -7.51 -4.97 26.15
N ASN A 51 -6.18 -4.87 26.23
CA ASN A 51 -5.30 -4.48 25.13
C ASN A 51 -5.88 -5.13 23.87
N PRO A 52 -6.40 -4.39 22.87
CA PRO A 52 -6.88 -5.02 21.66
C PRO A 52 -5.70 -5.85 21.19
N LYS A 53 -5.86 -7.18 21.26
CA LYS A 53 -4.82 -8.12 20.92
C LYS A 53 -4.56 -7.82 19.45
N HIS A 54 -3.52 -7.02 19.18
CA HIS A 54 -3.17 -6.61 17.84
C HIS A 54 -3.19 -7.90 17.03
N PRO A 55 -4.00 -8.01 15.97
CA PRO A 55 -3.94 -9.19 15.14
C PRO A 55 -2.47 -9.31 14.75
N SER A 56 -1.85 -10.41 15.14
CA SER A 56 -0.46 -10.67 14.83
C SER A 56 -0.41 -10.76 13.32
N PHE A 57 -0.11 -9.63 12.68
CA PHE A 57 0.05 -9.53 11.24
C PHE A 57 1.14 -10.52 10.88
N ASN A 58 0.73 -11.67 10.36
CA ASN A 58 1.66 -12.73 10.05
C ASN A 58 2.45 -12.26 8.83
N ILE A 59 3.72 -11.94 9.03
CA ILE A 59 4.63 -11.48 7.97
C ILE A 59 4.58 -12.43 6.77
N LEU A 60 4.39 -13.72 7.03
CA LEU A 60 4.21 -14.76 6.01
C LEU A 60 3.03 -14.48 5.06
N PHE A 61 1.92 -13.95 5.58
CA PHE A 61 0.74 -13.61 4.80
C PHE A 61 1.02 -12.42 3.86
N ILE A 62 1.74 -11.41 4.33
CA ILE A 62 2.15 -10.26 3.50
C ILE A 62 3.09 -10.71 2.38
N VAL A 63 4.07 -11.55 2.71
CA VAL A 63 5.00 -12.10 1.72
C VAL A 63 4.25 -12.91 0.67
N PHE A 64 3.30 -13.76 1.09
CA PHE A 64 2.46 -14.54 0.17
C PHE A 64 1.63 -13.65 -0.75
N CYS A 65 0.95 -12.63 -0.22
CA CYS A 65 0.18 -11.67 -1.03
C CYS A 65 1.07 -10.95 -2.05
N THR A 66 2.26 -10.53 -1.64
CA THR A 66 3.23 -9.84 -2.52
C THR A 66 3.70 -10.75 -3.65
N ILE A 67 4.04 -12.01 -3.34
CA ILE A 67 4.44 -12.99 -4.37
C ILE A 67 3.28 -13.26 -5.32
N ALA A 68 2.07 -13.50 -4.80
CA ALA A 68 0.89 -13.76 -5.62
C ALA A 68 0.58 -12.59 -6.57
N THR A 69 0.66 -11.35 -6.09
CA THR A 69 0.48 -10.17 -6.95
C THR A 69 1.56 -10.07 -8.02
N LEU A 70 2.82 -10.36 -7.67
CA LEU A 70 3.92 -10.31 -8.62
C LEU A 70 3.74 -11.38 -9.72
N VAL A 71 3.38 -12.61 -9.37
CA VAL A 71 3.08 -13.70 -10.30
C VAL A 71 1.94 -13.34 -11.25
N VAL A 72 0.87 -12.73 -10.74
CA VAL A 72 -0.26 -12.27 -11.57
C VAL A 72 0.14 -11.15 -12.53
N MET A 73 1.11 -10.30 -12.15
CA MET A 73 1.60 -9.19 -12.98
C MET A 73 2.61 -9.61 -14.05
N VAL A 74 3.32 -10.75 -13.89
CA VAL A 74 4.27 -11.27 -14.89
C VAL A 74 3.69 -11.36 -16.32
N PRO A 75 2.51 -11.94 -16.56
CA PRO A 75 1.94 -11.99 -17.92
C PRO A 75 1.63 -10.60 -18.48
N TYR A 76 1.23 -9.64 -17.64
CA TYR A 76 0.96 -8.27 -18.08
C TYR A 76 2.24 -7.55 -18.53
N LEU A 77 3.36 -7.78 -17.83
CA LEU A 77 4.66 -7.25 -18.24
C LEU A 77 5.11 -7.84 -19.60
N ASN A 78 4.83 -9.12 -19.83
CA ASN A 78 5.10 -9.75 -21.14
C ASN A 78 4.24 -9.15 -22.26
N VAL A 79 2.94 -8.93 -22.02
CA VAL A 79 2.06 -8.28 -23.01
C VAL A 79 2.52 -6.86 -23.30
N LEU A 80 2.86 -6.08 -22.27
CA LEU A 80 3.37 -4.72 -22.43
C LEU A 80 4.67 -4.68 -23.22
N ASN A 81 5.60 -5.60 -22.95
CA ASN A 81 6.84 -5.74 -23.71
C ASN A 81 6.58 -6.09 -25.19
N ILE A 82 5.61 -6.97 -25.47
CA ILE A 82 5.23 -7.31 -26.86
C ILE A 82 4.67 -6.07 -27.57
N VAL A 83 3.78 -5.31 -26.93
CA VAL A 83 3.21 -4.08 -27.51
C VAL A 83 4.30 -3.03 -27.79
N LEU A 84 5.20 -2.82 -26.84
CA LEU A 84 6.36 -1.93 -27.01
C LEU A 84 7.25 -2.38 -28.17
N LEU A 85 7.50 -3.68 -28.30
CA LEU A 85 8.25 -4.25 -29.41
C LEU A 85 7.59 -3.95 -30.76
N PHE A 86 6.27 -4.15 -30.87
CA PHE A 86 5.55 -3.85 -32.11
C PHE A 86 5.62 -2.36 -32.46
N ALA A 87 5.43 -1.48 -31.48
CA ALA A 87 5.51 -0.04 -31.67
C ALA A 87 6.93 0.40 -32.12
N THR A 88 7.98 -0.17 -31.53
CA THR A 88 9.36 0.14 -31.92
C THR A 88 9.70 -0.40 -33.30
N ILE A 89 9.24 -1.60 -33.66
CA ILE A 89 9.38 -2.14 -35.03
C ILE A 89 8.73 -1.20 -36.04
N ILE A 90 7.48 -0.77 -35.81
CA ILE A 90 6.77 0.16 -36.71
C ILE A 90 7.56 1.48 -36.83
N ALA A 91 8.01 2.04 -35.71
CA ALA A 91 8.80 3.26 -35.71
C ALA A 91 10.13 3.11 -36.49
N THR A 92 10.82 1.97 -36.35
CA THR A 92 12.04 1.70 -37.12
C THR A 92 11.77 1.55 -38.61
N VAL A 93 10.70 0.85 -39.01
CA VAL A 93 10.32 0.72 -40.43
C VAL A 93 9.97 2.09 -41.01
N ALA A 94 9.19 2.90 -40.30
CA ALA A 94 8.86 4.26 -40.71
C ALA A 94 10.13 5.12 -40.91
N ALA A 95 11.08 5.06 -39.96
CA ALA A 95 12.34 5.78 -40.05
C ALA A 95 13.27 5.28 -41.18
N PHE A 96 13.15 4.01 -41.58
CA PHE A 96 13.89 3.45 -42.72
C PHE A 96 13.31 3.84 -44.08
N MET A 97 12.00 4.11 -44.13
CA MET A 97 11.29 4.56 -45.34
C MET A 97 11.42 6.07 -45.56
N ASP A 98 11.88 6.81 -44.54
CA ASP A 98 12.14 8.25 -44.65
C ASP A 98 13.50 8.48 -45.36
N ASP A 99 13.49 9.28 -46.42
CA ASP A 99 14.67 9.54 -47.27
C ASP A 99 15.74 10.39 -46.55
N ASP A 100 15.40 10.98 -45.42
CA ASP A 100 16.27 11.87 -44.67
C ASP A 100 17.33 11.10 -43.85
N HIS A 101 18.60 11.21 -44.24
CA HIS A 101 19.72 10.42 -43.70
C HIS A 101 19.94 10.55 -42.19
N SER A 102 19.41 11.61 -41.56
CA SER A 102 19.57 11.87 -40.12
C SER A 102 18.81 10.85 -39.24
N TYR A 103 17.62 10.39 -39.66
CA TYR A 103 16.80 9.44 -38.90
C TYR A 103 17.28 7.99 -39.02
N ARG A 104 18.14 7.72 -40.01
CA ARG A 104 18.62 6.38 -40.29
C ARG A 104 19.55 5.85 -39.19
N THR A 105 20.41 6.68 -38.63
CA THR A 105 21.34 6.27 -37.56
C THR A 105 20.62 6.01 -36.24
N THR A 106 19.69 6.86 -35.84
CA THR A 106 18.87 6.68 -34.63
C THR A 106 17.98 5.44 -34.73
N SER A 107 17.44 5.15 -35.92
CA SER A 107 16.65 3.92 -36.15
C SER A 107 17.48 2.64 -35.96
N ILE A 108 18.75 2.63 -36.39
CA ILE A 108 19.65 1.48 -36.22
C ILE A 108 19.98 1.26 -34.75
N PHE A 109 20.29 2.32 -33.99
CA PHE A 109 20.52 2.21 -32.55
C PHE A 109 19.28 1.70 -31.80
N ALA A 110 18.10 2.20 -32.17
CA ALA A 110 16.84 1.72 -31.61
C ALA A 110 16.61 0.24 -31.94
N LEU A 111 16.91 -0.20 -33.16
CA LEU A 111 16.79 -1.60 -33.57
C LEU A 111 17.74 -2.51 -32.77
N ILE A 112 19.00 -2.13 -32.62
CA ILE A 112 19.99 -2.88 -31.84
C ILE A 112 19.56 -2.97 -30.37
N TYR A 113 19.09 -1.86 -29.78
CA TYR A 113 18.62 -1.84 -28.40
C TYR A 113 17.41 -2.76 -28.17
N ASN A 114 16.43 -2.74 -29.08
CA ASN A 114 15.27 -3.64 -29.01
C ASN A 114 15.68 -5.11 -29.18
N LEU A 115 16.63 -5.41 -30.07
CA LEU A 115 17.14 -6.77 -30.27
C LEU A 115 17.89 -7.29 -29.02
N MET A 116 18.64 -6.43 -28.34
CA MET A 116 19.28 -6.78 -27.06
C MET A 116 18.24 -7.06 -25.96
N LEU A 117 17.19 -6.25 -25.87
CA LEU A 117 16.09 -6.43 -24.93
C LEU A 117 15.33 -7.75 -25.15
N THR A 118 15.06 -8.13 -26.41
CA THR A 118 14.38 -9.39 -26.72
C THR A 118 15.24 -10.59 -26.37
N ILE A 119 16.54 -10.57 -26.68
CA ILE A 119 17.46 -11.64 -26.31
C ILE A 119 17.51 -11.81 -24.79
N LEU A 120 17.59 -10.71 -24.04
CA LEU A 120 17.56 -10.75 -22.58
C LEU A 120 16.25 -11.33 -22.04
N ALA A 121 15.12 -10.90 -22.58
CA ALA A 121 13.80 -11.42 -22.18
C ALA A 121 13.67 -12.92 -22.46
N LEU A 122 14.09 -13.39 -23.63
CA LEU A 122 14.11 -14.82 -23.98
C LEU A 122 15.03 -15.62 -23.04
N PHE A 123 16.19 -15.07 -22.67
CA PHE A 123 17.11 -15.71 -21.74
C PHE A 123 16.49 -15.87 -20.34
N ILE A 124 15.80 -14.84 -19.85
CA ILE A 124 15.08 -14.89 -18.56
C ILE A 124 13.96 -15.93 -18.62
N LEU A 125 13.16 -15.96 -19.69
CA LEU A 125 12.09 -16.93 -19.88
C LEU A 125 12.63 -18.37 -19.94
N TYR A 126 13.71 -18.61 -20.69
CA TYR A 126 14.37 -19.91 -20.76
C TYR A 126 14.82 -20.39 -19.38
N LYS A 127 15.47 -19.52 -18.61
CA LYS A 127 15.91 -19.84 -17.24
C LYS A 127 14.74 -20.17 -16.32
N LEU A 128 13.66 -19.38 -16.37
CA LEU A 128 12.45 -19.65 -15.59
C LEU A 128 11.78 -20.97 -15.97
N SER A 129 11.80 -21.37 -17.25
CA SER A 129 11.24 -22.65 -17.69
C SER A 129 12.06 -23.88 -17.28
N SER A 130 13.34 -23.68 -16.92
CA SER A 130 14.27 -24.74 -16.54
C SER A 130 14.34 -25.02 -15.03
N LEU A 131 13.62 -24.24 -14.23
CA LEU A 131 13.50 -24.32 -12.77
C LEU A 131 12.22 -25.06 -12.38
#